data_AF-A0A9E2DIH6-F1
#
_entry.id   AF-A0A9E2DIH6-F1
#
_cell.length_a   1.000
_cell.length_b   1.000
_cell.length_c   1.000
_cell.angle_alpha   90.00
_cell.angle_beta   90.00
_cell.angle_gamma   90.00
#
_symmetry.space_group_name_H-M   'P 1'
#
loop_
_entity.id
_entity.type
_entity.pdbx_description
1 polymer ?
#
loop_
_entity_poly.entity_id
_entity_poly.type
_entity_poly.pdbx_seq_one_letter_code
_entity_poly.pdbx_strand_id
1 'polypeptide(L)' 'MTLWLGIPILKDISIKSAKALKLNWTGTDIVRSTDNGKYYVLELNRRPGLTEESTEITTAYDHILSILAKKGMYIES' A
#
# COMPACT_ATOMS: atom_id res chain seq x y z
N MET A 1 3.41 -25.97 -10.27
CA MET A 1 2.44 -24.90 -10.59
C MET A 1 2.32 -24.02 -9.35
N THR A 2 3.10 -22.95 -9.26
CA THR A 2 3.33 -22.20 -8.00
C THR A 2 3.20 -20.71 -8.23
N LEU A 3 2.01 -20.27 -8.62
CA LEU A 3 1.57 -18.87 -8.56
C LEU A 3 0.14 -18.98 -8.01
N TRP A 4 -0.19 -18.51 -6.81
CA TRP A 4 -0.89 -17.23 -6.62
C TRP A 4 -1.20 -16.98 -5.11
N LEU A 5 -0.53 -17.65 -4.17
CA LEU A 5 -0.76 -17.46 -2.73
C LEU A 5 -0.09 -16.21 -2.14
N GLY A 6 0.72 -15.49 -2.93
CA GLY A 6 1.49 -14.33 -2.47
C GLY A 6 0.68 -13.06 -2.25
N ILE A 7 -0.39 -12.84 -3.02
CA ILE A 7 -1.13 -11.57 -2.98
C ILE A 7 -1.82 -11.32 -1.64
N PRO A 8 -2.50 -12.31 -1.02
CA PRO A 8 -3.12 -12.12 0.29
C PRO A 8 -2.11 -11.78 1.40
N ILE A 9 -0.94 -12.43 1.42
CA ILE A 9 0.08 -12.21 2.45
C ILE A 9 0.77 -10.84 2.29
N LEU A 10 1.07 -10.43 1.06
CA LEU A 10 1.64 -9.10 0.80
C LEU A 10 0.66 -7.99 1.21
N LYS A 11 -0.63 -8.15 0.91
CA LYS A 11 -1.66 -7.20 1.34
C LYS A 11 -1.77 -7.11 2.87
N ASP A 12 -1.75 -8.25 3.56
CA ASP A 12 -1.80 -8.27 5.03
C ASP A 12 -0.57 -7.60 5.65
N ILE A 13 0.63 -7.87 5.13
CA ILE A 13 1.87 -7.21 5.55
C ILE A 13 1.75 -5.69 5.37
N SER A 14 1.34 -5.20 4.19
CA SER A 14 1.21 -3.76 3.94
C SER A 14 0.21 -3.08 4.87
N ILE A 15 -0.95 -3.71 5.15
CA ILE A 15 -1.94 -3.17 6.08
C ILE A 15 -1.39 -3.12 7.51
N LYS A 16 -0.72 -4.18 7.97
CA LYS A 16 -0.13 -4.25 9.31
C LYS A 16 0.98 -3.21 9.48
N SER A 17 1.80 -3.02 8.46
CA SER A 17 2.86 -2.00 8.44
C SER A 17 2.30 -0.58 8.59
N ALA A 18 1.26 -0.22 7.83
CA ALA A 18 0.60 1.08 7.97
C ALA A 18 0.05 1.29 9.40
N LYS A 19 -0.59 0.26 9.97
CA LYS A 19 -1.14 0.28 11.33
C LYS A 19 -0.06 0.42 12.40
N ALA A 20 1.07 -0.28 12.25
CA ALA A 20 2.18 -0.21 13.20
C ALA A 20 2.73 1.21 13.36
N LEU A 21 2.72 1.99 12.28
CA LEU A 21 3.16 3.40 12.28
C LEU A 21 2.02 4.41 12.47
N LYS A 22 0.78 3.96 12.69
CA LYS A 22 -0.42 4.82 12.76
C LYS A 22 -0.59 5.73 11.53
N LEU A 23 -0.27 5.20 10.35
CA LEU A 23 -0.41 5.89 9.07
C LEU A 23 -1.66 5.41 8.34
N ASN A 24 -2.30 6.32 7.61
CA ASN A 24 -3.44 5.97 6.74
C ASN A 24 -2.99 5.44 5.37
N TRP A 25 -1.73 5.69 5.01
CA TRP A 25 -1.09 5.33 3.75
C TRP A 25 0.41 5.18 3.98
N THR A 26 1.05 4.21 3.30
CA THR A 26 2.51 4.04 3.27
C THR A 26 2.89 3.19 2.07
N GLY A 27 4.05 3.43 1.47
CA GLY A 27 4.75 2.42 0.67
C GLY A 27 5.36 1.37 1.62
N THR A 28 5.34 0.10 1.23
CA THR A 28 5.95 -0.99 1.99
C THR A 28 6.81 -1.84 1.08
N ASP A 29 8.12 -1.79 1.29
CA ASP A 29 9.07 -2.59 0.53
C ASP A 29 9.22 -3.94 1.20
N ILE A 30 8.90 -5.00 0.46
CA ILE A 30 8.86 -6.37 0.98
C ILE A 30 9.88 -7.19 0.19
N VAL A 31 10.81 -7.81 0.92
CA VAL A 31 11.75 -8.77 0.34
C VAL A 31 11.31 -10.20 0.68
N ARG A 32 11.50 -11.12 -0.27
CA ARG A 32 11.23 -12.55 -0.07
C ARG A 32 12.56 -13.30 -0.01
N SER A 33 12.82 -14.00 1.09
CA SER A 33 13.99 -14.88 1.19
C SER A 33 13.88 -16.02 0.19
N THR A 34 14.98 -16.29 -0.52
CA THR A 34 15.10 -17.42 -1.45
C THR A 34 15.25 -18.76 -0.73
N ASP A 35 15.76 -18.75 0.51
CA ASP A 35 16.10 -19.97 1.24
C ASP A 35 14.87 -20.62 1.88
N ASN A 36 13.97 -19.79 2.41
CA ASN A 36 12.81 -20.26 3.17
C ASN A 36 11.47 -19.70 2.65
N GLY A 37 11.50 -18.85 1.61
CA GLY A 37 10.31 -18.27 1.01
C GLY A 37 9.57 -17.24 1.88
N LYS A 38 10.09 -16.89 3.06
CA LYS A 38 9.48 -15.93 3.99
C LYS A 38 9.61 -14.50 3.48
N TYR A 39 8.62 -13.68 3.82
CA TYR A 39 8.59 -12.26 3.51
C TYR A 39 9.06 -11.43 4.70
N TYR A 40 9.83 -10.38 4.42
CA TYR A 40 10.35 -9.45 5.42
C TYR A 40 10.07 -8.01 4.95
N VAL A 41 9.70 -7.15 5.88
CA VAL A 41 9.57 -5.71 5.63
C VAL A 41 10.97 -5.11 5.65
N LEU A 42 11.36 -4.47 4.55
CA LEU A 42 12.65 -3.79 4.42
C LEU A 42 12.54 -2.31 4.77
N GLU A 43 11.53 -1.64 4.20
CA GLU A 43 11.32 -0.19 4.37
C GLU A 43 9.83 0.16 4.42
N LEU A 44 9.50 1.21 5.19
CA LEU A 44 8.18 1.85 5.20
C LEU A 44 8.31 3.33 4.83
N ASN A 45 7.75 3.68 3.69
CA ASN A 45 7.80 5.02 3.13
C ASN A 45 6.52 5.81 3.44
N ARG A 46 6.60 6.83 4.31
CA ARG A 46 5.47 7.72 4.66
C ARG A 46 4.95 8.53 3.47
N ARG A 47 5.84 8.80 2.52
CA ARG A 47 5.59 9.53 1.27
C ARG A 47 6.27 8.75 0.13
N PRO A 48 5.70 7.60 -0.28
CA PRO A 48 6.25 6.86 -1.40
C PRO A 48 6.11 7.70 -2.67
N GLY A 49 7.10 7.58 -3.55
CA GLY A 49 6.93 8.04 -4.93
C GLY A 49 5.80 7.25 -5.59
N LEU A 50 5.08 7.90 -6.48
CA LEU A 50 4.07 7.26 -7.32
C LEU A 50 4.65 7.11 -8.72
N THR A 51 4.48 5.93 -9.31
CA THR A 51 4.92 5.69 -10.67
C THR A 51 3.96 6.35 -11.66
N GLU A 52 4.48 7.14 -12.59
CA GLU A 52 3.69 7.74 -13.67
C GLU A 52 2.91 6.69 -14.46
N GLU A 53 1.70 7.05 -14.89
CA GLU A 53 0.80 6.18 -15.66
C GLU A 53 0.42 4.84 -14.97
N SER A 54 0.62 4.73 -13.66
CA SER A 54 0.27 3.54 -12.88
C SER A 54 -1.05 3.66 -12.13
N THR A 55 -1.58 2.51 -11.70
CA THR A 55 -2.75 2.44 -10.81
C THR A 55 -2.46 2.98 -9.40
N GLU A 56 -1.19 3.24 -9.05
CA GLU A 56 -0.83 3.89 -7.78
C GLU A 56 -1.39 5.31 -7.71
N ILE A 57 -1.37 6.04 -8.84
CA ILE A 57 -1.88 7.40 -8.94
C ILE A 57 -3.39 7.44 -8.76
N THR A 58 -4.12 6.59 -9.49
CA THR A 58 -5.59 6.54 -9.38
C THR A 58 -6.03 6.08 -7.99
N THR A 59 -5.35 5.09 -7.41
CA THR A 59 -5.63 4.62 -6.05
C THR A 59 -5.34 5.70 -5.00
N ALA A 60 -4.25 6.45 -5.14
CA ALA A 60 -3.93 7.57 -4.26
C ALA A 60 -4.99 8.67 -4.35
N TYR A 61 -5.40 9.01 -5.57
CA TYR A 61 -6.45 10.00 -5.83
C TYR A 61 -7.78 9.58 -5.20
N ASP A 62 -8.25 8.35 -5.44
CA ASP A 62 -9.49 7.81 -4.86
C ASP A 62 -9.43 7.79 -3.33
N HIS A 63 -8.27 7.46 -2.76
CA HIS A 63 -8.06 7.49 -1.31
C HIS A 63 -8.19 8.90 -0.75
N ILE A 64 -7.59 9.91 -1.40
CA ILE A 64 -7.71 11.32 -1.01
C ILE A 64 -9.17 11.77 -1.10
N LEU A 65 -9.87 11.48 -2.20
CA LEU A 65 -11.29 11.79 -2.33
C LEU A 65 -12.13 11.14 -1.21
N SER A 66 -11.83 9.89 -0.84
CA SER A 66 -12.52 9.21 0.27
C SER A 66 -12.31 9.91 1.61
N ILE A 67 -11.14 10.51 1.86
CA ILE A 67 -10.85 11.27 3.07
C ILE A 67 -11.63 12.59 3.06
N LEU A 68 -11.68 13.27 1.92
CA LEU A 68 -12.40 14.54 1.77
C LEU A 68 -13.90 14.34 1.95
N ALA A 69 -14.48 13.32 1.31
CA ALA A 69 -15.89 12.98 1.45
C ALA A 69 -16.27 12.67 2.91
N LYS A 70 -15.42 11.94 3.65
CA LYS A 70 -15.61 11.69 5.10
C LYS A 70 -15.57 12.96 5.95
N LYS A 71 -14.96 14.03 5.44
CA LYS A 71 -14.92 15.36 6.07
C LYS A 71 -16.03 16.29 5.58
N GLY A 72 -16.95 15.80 4.73
CA GLY A 72 -18.01 16.61 4.13
C GLY A 72 -17.49 17.59 3.06
N MET A 73 -16.28 17.38 2.55
CA MET A 73 -15.72 18.15 1.44
C MET A 73 -15.92 17.37 0.15
N TYR A 74 -16.54 18.01 -0.83
CA TYR A 74 -16.78 17.44 -2.16
C TYR A 74 -16.00 18.27 -3.18
N ILE A 75 -15.28 17.58 -4.06
CA ILE A 75 -14.63 18.22 -5.21
C ILE A 75 -15.55 17.99 -6.40
N GLU A 76 -16.07 19.08 -6.98
CA GLU A 76 -16.76 19.02 -8.26
C GLU A 76 -15.71 18.78 -9.37
N SER A 77 -16.00 17.81 -10.23
CA SER A 77 -15.18 17.48 -11.40
C SER A 77 -15.39 18.45 -12.55
#